data_AF-A0A348TS86-F1
#
_entry.id   AF-A0A348TS86-F1
#
_cell.length_a   1.000
_cell.length_b   1.000
_cell.length_c   1.000
_cell.angle_alpha   90.00
_cell.angle_beta   90.00
_cell.angle_gamma   90.00
#
_symmetry.space_group_name_H-M   'P 1'
#
loop_
_entity.id
_entity.type
_entity.pdbx_description
1 polymer ?
#
loop_
_entity_poly.entity_id
_entity_poly.type
_entity_poly.pdbx_seq_one_letter_code
_entity_poly.pdbx_strand_id
1 'polypeptide(L)' 'YGTNPGMGVKITETLPTSHDLADKNEIPSFQKSLAYMGLKEGQEMLGQKIDYVFIG' A
#
# COMPACT_ATOMS: atom_id res chain seq x y z
N TYR A 1 0.21 -1.27 2.74
CA TYR A 1 -1.04 -0.58 3.05
C TYR A 1 -1.97 -1.52 3.75
N GLY A 2 -2.70 -1.07 4.77
CA GLY A 2 -3.75 -1.87 5.39
C GLY A 2 -3.35 -2.71 6.61
N THR A 3 -2.07 -2.78 6.99
CA THR A 3 -1.63 -3.42 8.26
C THR A 3 -1.00 -2.44 9.26
N ASN A 4 -0.67 -1.22 8.82
CA ASN A 4 -0.13 -0.14 9.66
C ASN A 4 -0.84 1.18 9.29
N PRO A 5 -1.38 1.94 10.26
CA PRO A 5 -2.05 3.23 10.01
C PRO A 5 -1.18 4.28 9.30
N GLY A 6 0.15 4.22 9.43
CA GLY A 6 1.07 5.15 8.78
C GLY A 6 1.23 4.95 7.28
N MET A 7 0.66 3.88 6.70
CA MET A 7 0.76 3.61 5.27
C MET A 7 -0.36 4.34 4.52
N GLY A 8 -0.04 5.53 3.96
CA GLY A 8 -0.94 6.41 3.21
C GLY A 8 -0.39 6.77 1.81
N VAL A 9 -1.23 6.76 0.77
CA VAL A 9 -0.91 7.14 -0.62
C VAL A 9 -2.10 7.90 -1.17
N LYS A 10 -1.87 8.86 -2.06
CA LYS A 10 -2.98 9.54 -2.71
C LYS A 10 -3.67 8.60 -3.68
N ILE A 11 -4.98 8.77 -3.86
CA ILE A 11 -5.77 7.94 -4.79
C ILE A 11 -5.30 8.06 -6.25
N THR A 12 -4.69 9.18 -6.61
CA THR A 12 -4.14 9.44 -7.96
C THR A 12 -2.69 9.00 -8.13
N GLU A 13 -2.05 8.48 -7.09
CA GLU A 13 -0.67 8.02 -7.12
C GLU A 13 -0.59 6.48 -7.23
N THR A 14 0.60 6.00 -7.53
CA THR A 14 0.93 4.56 -7.50
C THR A 14 1.43 4.17 -6.11
N LEU A 15 1.26 2.90 -5.76
CA LEU A 15 1.91 2.33 -4.59
C LEU A 15 3.44 2.45 -4.72
N PRO A 16 4.16 2.73 -3.63
CA PRO A 16 5.62 2.75 -3.64
C PRO A 16 6.17 1.37 -3.99
N THR A 17 7.45 1.33 -4.36
CA THR A 17 8.21 0.09 -4.51
C THR A 17 9.13 -0.11 -3.29
N SER A 18 9.64 -1.33 -3.12
CA SER A 18 10.64 -1.61 -2.08
C SER A 18 11.91 -0.75 -2.21
N HIS A 19 12.18 -0.21 -3.40
CA HIS A 19 13.29 0.71 -3.63
C HIS A 19 13.04 2.11 -3.08
N ASP A 20 11.80 2.57 -3.11
CA ASP A 20 11.39 3.92 -2.67
C ASP A 20 11.37 4.06 -1.14
N LEU A 21 11.34 2.94 -0.41
CA LEU A 21 11.37 2.95 1.06
C LEU A 21 12.71 3.47 1.59
N ALA A 22 12.62 4.51 2.42
CA ALA A 22 13.76 5.14 3.06
C ALA A 22 14.45 4.21 4.07
N ASP A 23 13.67 3.49 4.88
CA ASP A 23 14.19 2.46 5.79
C ASP A 23 14.01 1.07 5.18
N LYS A 24 15.13 0.40 4.90
CA LYS A 24 15.14 -0.96 4.33
C LYS A 24 14.65 -2.01 5.32
N ASN A 25 14.63 -1.72 6.62
CA ASN A 25 14.05 -2.61 7.63
C ASN A 25 12.52 -2.70 7.51
N GLU A 26 11.87 -1.76 6.82
CA GLU A 26 10.41 -1.77 6.62
C GLU A 26 9.98 -2.69 5.46
N ILE A 27 10.90 -3.11 4.59
CA ILE A 27 10.60 -3.95 3.40
C ILE A 27 9.79 -5.20 3.76
N PRO A 28 10.13 -6.00 4.80
CA PRO A 28 9.35 -7.20 5.13
C PRO A 28 7.90 -6.89 5.54
N SER A 29 7.70 -5.83 6.32
CA SER A 29 6.36 -5.38 6.73
C SER A 29 5.57 -4.85 5.54
N PHE A 30 6.24 -4.09 4.68
CA PHE A 30 5.68 -3.56 3.44
C PHE A 30 5.19 -4.69 2.52
N GLN A 31 6.04 -5.66 2.20
CA GLN A 31 5.69 -6.81 1.36
C GLN A 31 4.55 -7.64 1.96
N LYS A 32 4.57 -7.88 3.28
CA LYS A 32 3.49 -8.59 3.97
C LYS A 32 2.15 -7.85 3.82
N SER A 33 2.17 -6.52 3.92
CA SER A 33 0.95 -5.71 3.76
C SER A 33 0.39 -5.78 2.35
N LEU A 34 1.24 -5.76 1.31
CA LEU A 34 0.81 -5.88 -0.08
C LEU A 34 0.20 -7.25 -0.34
N ALA A 35 0.85 -8.31 0.13
CA ALA A 35 0.34 -9.68 0.00
C ALA A 35 -1.02 -9.85 0.70
N TYR A 36 -1.17 -9.29 1.90
CA TYR A 36 -2.43 -9.32 2.65
C TYR A 36 -3.57 -8.61 1.89
N MET A 37 -3.28 -7.46 1.28
CA MET A 37 -4.27 -6.69 0.52
C MET A 37 -4.45 -7.14 -0.93
N GLY A 38 -3.65 -8.11 -1.41
CA GLY A 38 -3.65 -8.52 -2.82
C GLY A 38 -3.18 -7.43 -3.79
N LEU A 39 -2.31 -6.53 -3.33
CA LEU A 39 -1.77 -5.40 -4.10
C LEU A 39 -0.35 -5.70 -4.63
N LYS A 40 0.09 -4.94 -5.63
CA LYS A 40 1.44 -5.03 -6.20
C LYS A 40 2.20 -3.71 -6.06
N GLU A 41 3.52 -3.79 -5.97
CA GLU A 41 4.40 -2.61 -6.01
C GLU A 41 4.19 -1.83 -7.32
N GLY A 42 4.20 -0.49 -7.23
CA GLY A 42 4.01 0.37 -8.40
C GLY A 42 2.60 0.37 -9.00
N GLN A 43 1.64 -0.38 -8.42
CA GLN A 43 0.27 -0.43 -8.94
C GLN A 43 -0.44 0.92 -8.75
N GLU A 44 -1.21 1.34 -9.77
CA GLU A 44 -2.11 2.50 -9.66
C GLU A 44 -3.26 2.21 -8.70
N MET A 45 -3.55 3.16 -7.81
CA MET A 45 -4.69 3.07 -6.91
C MET A 45 -6.01 3.42 -7.58
N LEU A 46 -5.96 4.23 -8.64
CA LEU A 46 -7.14 4.60 -9.41
C LEU A 46 -7.72 3.37 -10.11
N GLY A 47 -9.03 3.17 -10.01
CA GLY A 47 -9.71 2.02 -10.59
C GLY A 47 -9.59 0.73 -9.76
N GLN A 48 -8.85 0.74 -8.63
CA GLN A 48 -8.86 -0.38 -7.70
C GLN A 48 -10.28 -0.57 -7.13
N LYS A 49 -10.80 -1.79 -7.23
CA LYS A 49 -12.11 -2.12 -6.67
C LYS A 49 -12.07 -2.00 -5.15
N ILE A 50 -13.08 -1.33 -4.60
CA ILE A 50 -13.26 -1.17 -3.16
C ILE A 50 -14.32 -2.16 -2.69
N ASP A 51 -13.97 -3.00 -1.72
CA ASP A 51 -14.93 -3.93 -1.10
C ASP A 51 -15.64 -3.28 0.10
N TYR A 52 -14.90 -2.50 0.91
CA TYR A 52 -15.42 -1.83 2.10
C TYR A 52 -14.85 -0.42 2.23
N VAL A 53 -15.68 0.51 2.69
CA VAL A 53 -15.28 1.86 3.09
C VAL A 53 -15.68 2.06 4.54
N PHE A 54 -14.73 2.47 5.37
CA PHE A 54 -14.98 2.91 6.73
C PHE A 54 -14.88 4.44 6.77
N ILE A 55 -15.92 5.09 7.27
CA ILE A 55 -15.97 6.54 7.48
C ILE A 55 -16.30 6.77 8.95
N GLY A 56 -15.43 7.48 9.64
CA GLY A 56 -15.56 7.87 11.04
C GLY A 56 -15.05 9.28 11.25
#